data_AF-A0A925ZDX4-F1
#
_entry.id   AF-A0A925ZDX4-F1
#
_cell.length_a   1.000
_cell.length_b   1.000
_cell.length_c   1.000
_cell.angle_alpha   90.00
_cell.angle_beta   90.00
_cell.angle_gamma   90.00
#
_symmetry.space_group_name_H-M   'P 1'
#
loop_
_entity.id
_entity.type
_entity.pdbx_description
1 polymer ?
#
loop_
_entity_poly.entity_id
_entity_poly.type
_entity_poly.pdbx_seq_one_letter_code
_entity_poly.pdbx_strand_id
1 'polypeptide(L)'
;MKKTKIMAIALTALLVIPSGVYAKENSNNKSANKPSIVSEQKKENIKKLDNNSKQDTSNSQNLKNEAKRDEKKQQIETFKTNMKAKHETMKQIRGETITLKKQIEKKTVQLKTIINDINAGNKTLSEDMLTSLLSKADTLKIDSDGLKSTSSIGKDVTNVQDKVNKKDFTNALSSLDTVIAKLQARLDALKKLNSDLDDALVITNQATTPLATDLTTS
;
A
#
# COMPACT_ATOMS: atom_id res chain seq x y z
N MET A 1 18.50 -28.68 27.82
CA MET A 1 19.38 -28.08 26.79
C MET A 1 19.11 -28.56 25.36
N LYS A 2 19.05 -29.87 25.05
CA LYS A 2 18.88 -30.33 23.64
C LYS A 2 17.55 -29.90 23.00
N LYS A 3 16.41 -30.03 23.70
CA LYS A 3 15.08 -29.61 23.19
C LYS A 3 14.98 -28.10 22.95
N THR A 4 15.55 -27.32 23.87
CA THR A 4 15.60 -25.85 23.83
C THR A 4 16.35 -25.33 22.60
N LYS A 5 17.51 -25.94 22.29
CA LYS A 5 18.29 -25.63 21.07
C LYS A 5 17.55 -26.01 19.79
N ILE A 6 16.85 -27.14 19.76
CA ILE A 6 16.08 -27.59 18.59
C ILE A 6 14.90 -26.64 18.29
N MET A 7 14.19 -26.17 19.32
CA MET A 7 13.11 -25.18 19.15
C MET A 7 13.63 -23.82 18.63
N ALA A 8 14.77 -23.35 19.14
CA ALA A 8 15.37 -22.09 18.70
C ALA A 8 15.84 -22.16 17.23
N ILE A 9 16.38 -23.30 16.80
CA ILE A 9 16.72 -23.56 15.39
C ILE A 9 15.46 -23.54 14.50
N ALA A 10 14.36 -24.17 14.94
CA ALA A 10 13.09 -24.15 14.21
C ALA A 10 12.53 -22.73 14.06
N LEU A 11 12.65 -21.90 15.10
CA LEU A 11 12.28 -20.47 15.07
C LEU A 11 13.05 -19.67 14.02
N THR A 12 14.34 -19.95 13.88
CA THR A 12 15.22 -19.24 12.95
C THR A 12 14.83 -19.53 11.50
N ALA A 13 14.44 -20.77 11.21
CA ALA A 13 13.95 -21.17 9.89
C ALA A 13 12.58 -20.55 9.56
N LEU A 14 11.71 -20.36 10.56
CA LEU A 14 10.40 -19.73 10.37
C LEU A 14 10.45 -18.21 10.20
N LEU A 15 11.39 -17.54 10.88
CA LEU A 15 11.52 -16.08 10.89
C LEU A 15 12.46 -15.52 9.82
N VAL A 16 12.90 -16.35 8.86
CA VAL A 16 13.46 -15.85 7.59
C VAL A 16 12.30 -15.28 6.75
N ILE A 17 11.69 -14.20 7.25
CA ILE A 17 10.79 -13.36 6.47
C ILE A 17 11.68 -12.74 5.39
N PRO A 18 11.43 -13.00 4.09
CA PRO A 18 12.25 -12.43 3.05
C PRO A 18 12.12 -10.91 3.07
N SER A 19 13.12 -10.25 3.67
CA SER A 19 13.29 -8.80 3.72
C SER A 19 13.26 -8.17 2.31
N GLY A 20 13.56 -8.96 1.28
CA GLY A 20 13.45 -8.58 -0.13
C GLY A 20 12.02 -8.31 -0.64
N VAL A 21 10.97 -8.81 0.02
CA VAL A 21 9.57 -8.55 -0.38
C VAL A 21 9.12 -7.14 0.01
N TYR A 22 9.75 -6.56 1.02
CA TYR A 22 9.39 -5.25 1.57
C TYR A 22 10.20 -4.11 0.95
N ALA A 23 11.39 -4.40 0.42
CA ALA A 23 12.36 -3.44 -0.11
C ALA A 23 12.26 -3.16 -1.63
N LYS A 24 11.61 -4.03 -2.43
CA LYS A 24 11.62 -3.86 -3.89
C LYS A 24 10.43 -3.03 -4.39
N GLU A 25 10.47 -1.72 -4.17
CA GLU A 25 9.86 -0.78 -5.12
C GLU A 25 10.92 -0.54 -6.20
N ASN A 26 10.62 -1.01 -7.42
CA ASN A 26 11.53 -0.99 -8.54
C ASN A 26 11.77 0.48 -8.95
N SER A 27 12.85 1.07 -8.46
CA SER A 27 13.40 2.35 -8.87
C SER A 27 13.94 2.25 -10.30
N ASN A 28 13.05 2.17 -11.29
CA ASN A 28 13.43 2.34 -12.67
C ASN A 28 12.29 3.01 -13.43
N ASN A 29 12.35 4.33 -13.54
CA ASN A 29 12.08 4.96 -14.82
C ASN A 29 12.85 6.28 -14.96
N LYS A 30 14.06 6.16 -15.52
CA LYS A 30 14.69 7.26 -16.27
C LYS A 30 13.87 7.49 -17.54
N SER A 31 13.33 8.71 -17.64
CA SER A 31 13.09 9.54 -18.84
C SER A 31 12.60 8.88 -20.14
N ALA A 32 11.46 9.34 -20.67
CA ALA A 32 11.40 9.91 -22.03
C ALA A 32 9.99 10.46 -22.39
N ASN A 33 10.02 11.63 -23.03
CA ASN A 33 9.07 12.23 -23.97
C ASN A 33 7.69 12.75 -23.50
N LYS A 34 7.64 14.09 -23.46
CA LYS A 34 6.48 14.93 -23.83
C LYS A 34 5.82 14.43 -25.13
N PRO A 35 4.53 14.75 -25.30
CA PRO A 35 4.18 15.57 -26.47
C PRO A 35 3.62 16.93 -26.06
N SER A 36 4.15 17.93 -26.75
CA SER A 36 3.65 19.30 -26.83
C SER A 36 2.16 19.31 -27.19
N ILE A 37 1.34 19.97 -26.38
CA ILE A 37 -0.04 20.32 -26.76
C ILE A 37 0.08 21.55 -27.65
N VAL A 38 0.02 21.31 -28.97
CA VAL A 38 -0.15 22.34 -29.99
C VAL A 38 -1.57 22.88 -29.86
N SER A 39 -1.66 24.14 -29.45
CA SER A 39 -2.87 24.96 -29.54
C SER A 39 -3.09 25.37 -30.99
N GLU A 40 -3.76 24.54 -31.78
CA GLU A 40 -4.29 24.96 -33.09
C GLU A 40 -5.67 25.60 -32.90
N GLN A 41 -5.68 26.92 -32.65
CA GLN A 41 -6.81 27.77 -32.98
C GLN A 41 -6.88 27.92 -34.50
N LYS A 42 -7.69 27.09 -35.17
CA LYS A 42 -8.06 27.36 -36.57
C LYS A 42 -9.20 28.37 -36.59
N LYS A 43 -8.84 29.66 -36.72
CA LYS A 43 -9.73 30.71 -37.21
C LYS A 43 -9.96 30.44 -38.70
N GLU A 44 -11.20 30.13 -39.08
CA GLU A 44 -11.66 30.33 -40.45
C GLU A 44 -12.83 31.30 -40.43
N ASN A 45 -12.67 32.34 -41.24
CA ASN A 45 -13.48 33.53 -41.34
C ASN A 45 -14.20 33.42 -42.68
N ILE A 46 -15.53 33.32 -42.71
CA ILE A 46 -16.31 33.50 -43.94
C ILE A 46 -17.45 34.49 -43.68
N LYS A 47 -17.42 35.53 -44.51
CA LYS A 47 -18.34 36.67 -44.61
C LYS A 47 -19.69 36.28 -45.23
N LYS A 48 -20.75 36.86 -44.63
CA LYS A 48 -21.91 37.57 -45.21
C LYS A 48 -23.04 36.84 -45.98
N LEU A 49 -24.25 37.23 -45.52
CA LEU A 49 -25.57 37.41 -46.17
C LEU A 49 -26.26 36.18 -46.81
N ASP A 50 -27.47 35.82 -46.34
CA ASP A 50 -28.71 36.44 -46.85
C ASP A 50 -29.96 36.07 -46.00
N ASN A 51 -31.04 36.81 -46.26
CA ASN A 51 -32.30 37.00 -45.54
C ASN A 51 -33.18 35.79 -45.14
N ASN A 52 -33.90 36.00 -44.03
CA ASN A 52 -35.26 35.56 -43.67
C ASN A 52 -35.70 34.12 -43.98
N SER A 53 -35.87 33.31 -42.91
CA SER A 53 -37.16 32.68 -42.54
C SER A 53 -36.97 31.68 -41.40
N LYS A 54 -37.93 31.65 -40.45
CA LYS A 54 -38.10 30.70 -39.32
C LYS A 54 -37.33 31.01 -38.04
N GLN A 55 -37.70 32.11 -37.42
CA GLN A 55 -37.39 32.46 -36.03
C GLN A 55 -38.46 31.83 -35.12
N ASP A 56 -38.24 30.59 -34.66
CA ASP A 56 -38.90 30.08 -33.43
C ASP A 56 -38.29 28.78 -32.86
N THR A 57 -37.45 28.07 -33.62
CA THR A 57 -36.83 26.82 -33.12
C THR A 57 -35.40 26.97 -32.60
N SER A 58 -34.71 28.09 -32.90
CA SER A 58 -33.28 28.26 -32.61
C SER A 58 -32.96 28.66 -31.17
N ASN A 59 -33.86 29.38 -30.49
CA ASN A 59 -33.61 29.85 -29.11
C ASN A 59 -33.67 28.72 -28.07
N SER A 60 -34.54 27.72 -28.29
CA SER A 60 -34.67 26.57 -27.39
C SER A 60 -33.49 25.59 -27.50
N GLN A 61 -32.86 25.46 -28.68
CA GLN A 61 -31.66 24.65 -28.87
C GLN A 61 -30.41 25.29 -28.24
N ASN A 62 -30.24 26.61 -28.33
CA ASN A 62 -29.12 27.31 -27.67
C ASN A 62 -29.22 27.23 -26.14
N LEU A 63 -30.40 27.50 -25.56
CA LEU A 63 -30.61 27.38 -24.10
C LEU A 63 -30.42 25.94 -23.58
N LYS A 64 -30.88 24.92 -24.32
CA LYS A 64 -30.63 23.51 -23.98
C LYS A 64 -29.16 23.11 -24.10
N ASN A 65 -28.42 23.70 -25.04
CA ASN A 65 -26.99 23.45 -25.20
C ASN A 65 -26.14 24.15 -24.14
N GLU A 66 -26.54 25.36 -23.70
CA GLU A 66 -25.91 26.08 -22.59
C GLU A 66 -26.14 25.38 -21.24
N ALA A 67 -27.39 24.98 -20.94
CA ALA A 67 -27.69 24.21 -19.73
C ALA A 67 -26.90 22.88 -19.66
N LYS A 68 -26.80 22.14 -20.78
CA LYS A 68 -25.97 20.93 -20.87
C LYS A 68 -24.47 21.19 -20.72
N ARG A 69 -24.00 22.40 -21.08
CA ARG A 69 -22.60 22.80 -20.92
C ARG A 69 -22.29 23.14 -19.47
N ASP A 70 -23.21 23.80 -18.77
CA ASP A 70 -23.09 24.13 -17.35
C ASP A 70 -23.19 22.89 -16.47
N GLU A 71 -24.10 21.96 -16.75
CA GLU A 71 -24.17 20.65 -16.08
C GLU A 71 -22.86 19.85 -16.25
N LYS A 72 -22.30 19.80 -17.46
CA LYS A 72 -21.01 19.13 -17.71
C LYS A 72 -19.86 19.81 -16.98
N LYS A 73 -19.86 21.15 -16.89
CA LYS A 73 -18.84 21.90 -16.15
C LYS A 73 -18.91 21.59 -14.66
N GLN A 74 -20.12 21.58 -14.08
CA GLN A 74 -20.33 21.17 -12.69
C GLN A 74 -19.88 19.73 -12.44
N GLN A 75 -20.24 18.78 -13.31
CA GLN A 75 -19.80 17.39 -13.19
C GLN A 75 -18.26 17.26 -13.22
N ILE A 76 -17.58 18.03 -14.08
CA ILE A 76 -16.11 18.04 -14.14
C ILE A 76 -15.51 18.66 -12.87
N GLU A 77 -16.09 19.72 -12.33
CA GLU A 77 -15.62 20.34 -11.09
C GLU A 77 -15.82 19.43 -9.88
N THR A 78 -16.97 18.77 -9.77
CA THR A 78 -17.24 17.74 -8.75
C THR A 78 -16.28 16.57 -8.90
N PHE A 79 -16.05 16.08 -10.13
CA PHE A 79 -15.09 15.02 -10.40
C PHE A 79 -13.68 15.40 -9.97
N LYS A 80 -13.19 16.61 -10.33
CA LYS A 80 -11.86 17.10 -9.93
C LYS A 80 -11.71 17.19 -8.41
N THR A 81 -12.74 17.69 -7.72
CA THR A 81 -12.74 17.77 -6.25
C THR A 81 -12.66 16.39 -5.61
N ASN A 82 -13.49 15.45 -6.07
CA ASN A 82 -13.48 14.07 -5.59
C ASN A 82 -12.16 13.35 -5.90
N MET A 83 -11.60 13.56 -7.09
CA MET A 83 -10.32 13.01 -7.51
C MET A 83 -9.19 13.53 -6.61
N LYS A 84 -9.18 14.82 -6.28
CA LYS A 84 -8.21 15.43 -5.38
C LYS A 84 -8.31 14.84 -3.97
N ALA A 85 -9.53 14.72 -3.43
CA ALA A 85 -9.75 14.11 -2.12
C ALA A 85 -9.23 12.66 -2.07
N LYS A 86 -9.60 11.84 -3.06
CA LYS A 86 -9.16 10.44 -3.17
C LYS A 86 -7.62 10.33 -3.35
N HIS A 87 -7.02 11.23 -4.10
CA HIS A 87 -5.56 11.28 -4.25
C HIS A 87 -4.85 11.59 -2.92
N GLU A 88 -5.37 12.53 -2.12
CA GLU A 88 -4.80 12.81 -0.79
C GLU A 88 -4.96 11.61 0.15
N THR A 89 -6.10 10.90 0.13
CA THR A 89 -6.27 9.64 0.87
C THR A 89 -5.21 8.60 0.48
N MET A 90 -4.98 8.41 -0.82
CA MET A 90 -3.93 7.49 -1.29
C MET A 90 -2.53 7.91 -0.82
N LYS A 91 -2.24 9.21 -0.82
CA LYS A 91 -0.96 9.76 -0.36
C LYS A 91 -0.75 9.50 1.14
N GLN A 92 -1.79 9.71 1.95
CA GLN A 92 -1.77 9.38 3.38
C GLN A 92 -1.50 7.89 3.61
N ILE A 93 -2.26 7.01 2.93
CA ILE A 93 -2.08 5.55 3.05
C ILE A 93 -0.65 5.14 2.65
N ARG A 94 -0.09 5.72 1.58
CA ARG A 94 1.30 5.45 1.17
C ARG A 94 2.31 5.91 2.22
N GLY A 95 2.12 7.09 2.80
CA GLY A 95 2.98 7.60 3.87
C GLY A 95 3.00 6.69 5.10
N GLU A 96 1.82 6.27 5.57
CA GLU A 96 1.69 5.30 6.68
C GLU A 96 2.32 3.95 6.32
N THR A 97 2.08 3.46 5.11
CA THR A 97 2.65 2.19 4.60
C THR A 97 4.18 2.20 4.64
N ILE A 98 4.82 3.27 4.18
CA ILE A 98 6.29 3.42 4.20
C ILE A 98 6.80 3.43 5.65
N THR A 99 6.09 4.11 6.54
CA THR A 99 6.46 4.22 7.95
C THR A 99 6.39 2.86 8.64
N LEU A 100 5.30 2.12 8.44
CA LEU A 100 5.12 0.76 8.99
C LEU A 100 6.15 -0.22 8.44
N LYS A 101 6.48 -0.15 7.15
CA LYS A 101 7.56 -0.99 6.58
C LYS A 101 8.89 -0.77 7.29
N LYS A 102 9.28 0.48 7.55
CA LYS A 102 10.52 0.79 8.29
C LYS A 102 10.47 0.27 9.73
N GLN A 103 9.33 0.39 10.40
CA GLN A 103 9.14 -0.16 11.75
C GLN A 103 9.25 -1.69 11.77
N ILE A 104 8.57 -2.37 10.85
CA ILE A 104 8.61 -3.83 10.67
C ILE A 104 10.04 -4.30 10.41
N GLU A 105 10.78 -3.61 9.53
CA GLU A 105 12.18 -3.94 9.24
C GLU A 105 13.04 -3.83 10.50
N LYS A 106 12.93 -2.72 11.23
CA LYS A 106 13.66 -2.52 12.50
C LYS A 106 13.34 -3.61 13.52
N LYS A 107 12.05 -3.91 13.71
CA LYS A 107 11.60 -4.95 14.66
C LYS A 107 12.06 -6.35 14.25
N THR A 108 12.03 -6.65 12.96
CA THR A 108 12.52 -7.92 12.41
C THR A 108 14.01 -8.09 12.68
N VAL A 109 14.81 -7.03 12.47
CA VAL A 109 16.25 -7.04 12.79
C VAL A 109 16.48 -7.25 14.28
N GLN A 110 15.74 -6.54 15.14
CA GLN A 110 15.83 -6.70 16.59
C GLN A 110 15.50 -8.14 17.03
N LEU A 111 14.38 -8.69 16.54
CA LEU A 111 13.93 -10.03 16.84
C LEU A 111 14.98 -11.07 16.40
N LYS A 112 15.54 -10.90 15.19
CA LYS A 112 16.59 -11.76 14.65
C LYS A 112 17.85 -11.75 15.53
N THR A 113 18.28 -10.58 16.02
CA THR A 113 19.42 -10.48 16.93
C THR A 113 19.18 -11.26 18.21
N ILE A 114 18.04 -11.07 18.87
CA ILE A 114 17.75 -11.75 20.13
C ILE A 114 17.62 -13.27 19.94
N ILE A 115 16.99 -13.72 18.85
CA ILE A 115 16.89 -15.14 18.53
C ILE A 115 18.27 -15.75 18.25
N ASN A 116 19.16 -15.03 17.57
CA ASN A 116 20.53 -15.48 17.38
C ASN A 116 21.28 -15.62 18.72
N ASP A 117 21.09 -14.70 19.66
CA ASP A 117 21.65 -14.82 21.01
C ASP A 117 21.11 -16.05 21.75
N ILE A 118 19.82 -16.34 21.61
CA ILE A 118 19.20 -17.55 22.18
C ILE A 118 19.77 -18.82 21.54
N ASN A 119 19.94 -18.84 20.21
CA ASN A 119 20.53 -19.96 19.47
C ASN A 119 21.98 -20.23 19.86
N ALA A 120 22.76 -19.16 20.01
CA ALA A 120 24.15 -19.24 20.46
C ALA A 120 24.27 -19.72 21.91
N GLY A 121 23.17 -19.71 22.67
CA GLY A 121 23.15 -20.02 24.09
C GLY A 121 23.60 -18.86 24.98
N ASN A 122 23.73 -17.65 24.43
CA ASN A 122 24.05 -16.44 25.18
C ASN A 122 22.85 -15.94 26.01
N LYS A 123 21.64 -16.29 25.56
CA LYS A 123 20.39 -16.05 26.28
C LYS A 123 19.52 -17.29 26.31
N THR A 124 18.60 -17.36 27.25
CA THR A 124 17.60 -18.44 27.35
C THR A 124 16.22 -17.87 27.67
N LEU A 125 15.20 -18.56 27.19
CA LEU A 125 13.79 -18.35 27.56
C LEU A 125 13.30 -19.57 28.33
N SER A 126 12.22 -19.41 29.11
CA SER A 126 11.51 -20.55 29.68
C SER A 126 10.83 -21.37 28.57
N GLU A 127 10.47 -22.62 28.86
CA GLU A 127 9.82 -23.50 27.89
C GLU A 127 8.44 -22.96 27.44
N ASP A 128 7.69 -22.36 28.36
CA ASP A 128 6.40 -21.70 28.06
C ASP A 128 6.57 -20.51 27.11
N MET A 129 7.63 -19.72 27.30
CA MET A 129 7.96 -18.58 26.44
C MET A 129 8.41 -19.03 25.05
N LEU A 130 9.19 -20.11 24.95
CA LEU A 130 9.59 -20.68 23.67
C LEU A 130 8.39 -21.21 22.89
N THR A 131 7.47 -21.89 23.56
CA THR A 131 6.22 -22.39 22.96
C THR A 131 5.36 -21.22 22.46
N SER A 132 5.21 -20.18 23.27
CA SER A 132 4.49 -18.97 22.90
C SER A 132 5.12 -18.26 21.70
N LEU A 133 6.46 -18.16 21.68
CA LEU A 133 7.18 -17.54 20.60
C LEU A 133 7.10 -18.34 19.28
N LEU A 134 7.06 -19.67 19.37
CA LEU A 134 6.90 -20.55 18.22
C LEU A 134 5.51 -20.39 17.58
N SER A 135 4.46 -20.34 18.40
CA SER A 135 3.09 -20.02 17.94
C SER A 135 3.01 -18.63 17.28
N LYS A 136 3.70 -17.63 17.84
CA LYS A 136 3.81 -16.30 17.24
C LYS A 136 4.58 -16.33 15.91
N ALA A 137 5.61 -17.16 15.78
CA ALA A 137 6.36 -17.30 14.52
C ALA A 137 5.48 -17.87 13.38
N ASP A 138 4.60 -18.84 13.68
CA ASP A 138 3.63 -19.36 12.72
C ASP A 138 2.66 -18.25 12.25
N THR A 139 2.16 -17.46 13.19
CA THR A 139 1.26 -16.33 12.90
C THR A 139 1.96 -15.29 12.02
N LEU A 140 3.19 -14.89 12.38
CA LEU A 140 4.00 -13.94 11.61
C LEU A 140 4.26 -14.40 10.18
N LYS A 141 4.46 -15.71 9.98
CA LYS A 141 4.63 -16.29 8.65
C LYS A 141 3.36 -16.17 7.81
N ILE A 142 2.20 -16.53 8.39
CA ILE A 142 0.90 -16.42 7.72
C ILE A 142 0.62 -14.96 7.31
N ASP A 143 0.85 -14.01 8.21
CA ASP A 143 0.62 -12.58 7.93
C ASP A 143 1.56 -12.03 6.86
N SER A 144 2.83 -12.45 6.88
CA SER A 144 3.81 -12.07 5.86
C SER A 144 3.44 -12.58 4.47
N ASP A 145 2.98 -13.83 4.37
CA ASP A 145 2.53 -14.42 3.12
C ASP A 145 1.22 -13.80 2.62
N GLY A 146 0.28 -13.49 3.52
CA GLY A 146 -0.93 -12.73 3.22
C GLY A 146 -0.63 -11.37 2.59
N LEU A 147 0.43 -10.70 3.05
CA LEU A 147 0.88 -9.42 2.50
C LEU A 147 1.31 -9.48 1.04
N LYS A 148 1.93 -10.58 0.59
CA LYS A 148 2.31 -10.78 -0.83
C LYS A 148 1.10 -10.80 -1.76
N SER A 149 -0.02 -11.37 -1.29
CA SER A 149 -1.28 -11.50 -2.05
C SER A 149 -1.94 -10.14 -2.33
N THR A 150 -1.65 -9.11 -1.53
CA THR A 150 -2.21 -7.75 -1.68
C THR A 150 -1.39 -6.83 -2.60
N SER A 151 -0.34 -7.33 -3.25
CA SER A 151 0.64 -6.49 -3.97
C SER A 151 0.21 -6.00 -5.36
N SER A 152 -0.78 -6.64 -6.00
CA SER A 152 -1.18 -6.30 -7.38
C SER A 152 -2.22 -5.16 -7.42
N ILE A 153 -1.71 -3.93 -7.57
CA ILE A 153 -2.55 -2.72 -7.72
C ILE A 153 -2.36 -2.07 -9.12
N GLY A 154 -1.30 -2.44 -9.84
CA GLY A 154 -0.93 -1.80 -11.12
C GLY A 154 -2.03 -1.86 -12.18
N LYS A 155 -2.70 -3.02 -12.34
CA LYS A 155 -3.81 -3.18 -13.30
C LYS A 155 -5.01 -2.28 -12.97
N ASP A 156 -5.30 -2.09 -11.70
CA ASP A 156 -6.44 -1.25 -11.27
C ASP A 156 -6.14 0.23 -11.50
N VAL A 157 -4.89 0.66 -11.28
CA VAL A 157 -4.45 2.03 -11.58
C VAL A 157 -4.52 2.32 -13.07
N THR A 158 -4.09 1.39 -13.93
CA THR A 158 -4.25 1.51 -15.38
C THR A 158 -5.72 1.62 -15.77
N ASN A 159 -6.59 0.81 -15.18
CA ASN A 159 -8.04 0.86 -15.43
C ASN A 159 -8.66 2.22 -15.04
N VAL A 160 -8.23 2.81 -13.92
CA VAL A 160 -8.62 4.19 -13.54
C VAL A 160 -8.18 5.18 -14.63
N GLN A 161 -6.93 5.13 -15.07
CA GLN A 161 -6.39 6.05 -16.07
C GLN A 161 -7.13 5.96 -17.41
N ASP A 162 -7.44 4.74 -17.86
CA ASP A 162 -8.20 4.50 -19.09
C ASP A 162 -9.62 5.10 -19.01
N LYS A 163 -10.30 4.96 -17.87
CA LYS A 163 -11.63 5.54 -17.65
C LYS A 163 -11.60 7.06 -17.61
N VAL A 164 -10.57 7.65 -16.98
CA VAL A 164 -10.34 9.11 -17.00
C VAL A 164 -10.13 9.61 -18.44
N ASN A 165 -9.30 8.93 -19.23
CA ASN A 165 -9.03 9.28 -20.63
C ASN A 165 -10.29 9.20 -21.51
N LYS A 166 -11.16 8.22 -21.23
CA LYS A 166 -12.47 8.05 -21.90
C LYS A 166 -13.55 9.01 -21.39
N LYS A 167 -13.22 9.91 -20.44
CA LYS A 167 -14.17 10.83 -19.78
C LYS A 167 -15.31 10.12 -19.06
N ASP A 168 -15.09 8.86 -18.68
CA ASP A 168 -16.02 8.05 -17.89
C ASP A 168 -15.77 8.29 -16.40
N PHE A 169 -16.13 9.48 -15.95
CA PHE A 169 -15.76 10.02 -14.65
C PHE A 169 -16.35 9.22 -13.48
N THR A 170 -17.61 8.76 -13.60
CA THR A 170 -18.27 7.96 -12.55
C THR A 170 -17.56 6.63 -12.35
N ASN A 171 -17.27 5.90 -13.44
CA ASN A 171 -16.59 4.61 -13.33
C ASN A 171 -15.12 4.79 -12.95
N ALA A 172 -14.47 5.90 -13.32
CA ALA A 172 -13.13 6.24 -12.86
C ALA A 172 -13.07 6.41 -11.34
N LEU A 173 -14.02 7.14 -10.75
CA LEU A 173 -14.12 7.32 -9.29
C LEU A 173 -14.34 5.99 -8.57
N SER A 174 -15.26 5.15 -9.05
CA SER A 174 -15.50 3.82 -8.49
C SER A 174 -14.27 2.90 -8.59
N SER A 175 -13.53 2.97 -9.69
CA SER A 175 -12.29 2.21 -9.85
C SER A 175 -11.19 2.72 -8.90
N LEU A 176 -11.16 4.02 -8.65
CA LEU A 176 -10.23 4.62 -7.69
C LEU A 176 -10.56 4.20 -6.25
N ASP A 177 -11.84 4.04 -5.92
CA ASP A 177 -12.25 3.45 -4.63
C ASP A 177 -11.76 2.02 -4.45
N THR A 178 -11.77 1.22 -5.51
CA THR A 178 -11.20 -0.13 -5.47
C THR A 178 -9.70 -0.11 -5.19
N VAL A 179 -8.96 0.83 -5.81
CA VAL A 179 -7.53 1.03 -5.55
C VAL A 179 -7.30 1.43 -4.08
N ILE A 180 -8.09 2.39 -3.57
CA ILE A 180 -8.00 2.84 -2.17
C ILE A 180 -8.28 1.68 -1.21
N ALA A 181 -9.33 0.89 -1.45
CA ALA A 181 -9.67 -0.26 -0.62
C ALA A 181 -8.54 -1.30 -0.56
N LYS A 182 -7.88 -1.58 -1.70
CA LYS A 182 -6.71 -2.47 -1.73
C LYS A 182 -5.51 -1.90 -0.98
N LEU A 183 -5.25 -0.60 -1.13
CA LEU A 183 -4.19 0.07 -0.39
C LEU A 183 -4.47 0.05 1.13
N GLN A 184 -5.72 0.25 1.53
CA GLN A 184 -6.14 0.18 2.93
C GLN A 184 -6.00 -1.23 3.50
N ALA A 185 -6.48 -2.25 2.78
CA ALA A 185 -6.32 -3.64 3.22
C ALA A 185 -4.85 -4.04 3.40
N ARG A 186 -3.96 -3.56 2.52
CA ARG A 186 -2.52 -3.75 2.67
C ARG A 186 -1.95 -3.00 3.88
N LEU A 187 -2.41 -1.78 4.12
CA LEU A 187 -2.02 -1.00 5.28
C LEU A 187 -2.44 -1.69 6.59
N ASP A 188 -3.67 -2.21 6.65
CA ASP A 188 -4.19 -2.92 7.83
C ASP A 188 -3.43 -4.23 8.07
N ALA A 189 -3.08 -4.96 7.01
CA ALA A 189 -2.22 -6.14 7.11
C ALA A 189 -0.81 -5.79 7.65
N LEU A 190 -0.23 -4.65 7.24
CA LEU A 190 1.04 -4.17 7.81
C LEU A 190 0.89 -3.76 9.28
N LYS A 191 -0.22 -3.12 9.66
CA LYS A 191 -0.50 -2.76 11.06
C LYS A 191 -0.57 -4.02 11.93
N LYS A 192 -1.28 -5.05 11.46
CA LYS A 192 -1.35 -6.36 12.13
C LYS A 192 0.04 -6.99 12.28
N LEU A 193 0.80 -7.13 11.18
CA LEU A 193 2.16 -7.68 11.22
C LEU A 193 3.09 -6.90 12.17
N ASN A 194 2.97 -5.58 12.19
CA ASN A 194 3.75 -4.72 13.08
C ASN A 194 3.42 -4.95 14.57
N SER A 195 2.14 -5.21 14.88
CA SER A 195 1.67 -5.56 16.23
C SER A 195 2.10 -6.97 16.62
N ASP A 196 1.98 -7.95 15.72
CA ASP A 196 2.42 -9.32 15.99
C ASP A 196 3.94 -9.40 16.23
N LEU A 197 4.73 -8.54 15.57
CA LEU A 197 6.16 -8.37 15.86
C LEU A 197 6.43 -7.73 17.22
N ASP A 198 5.59 -6.80 17.69
CA ASP A 198 5.70 -6.24 19.05
C ASP A 198 5.49 -7.33 20.10
N ASP A 199 4.45 -8.16 19.93
CA ASP A 199 4.17 -9.28 20.84
C ASP A 199 5.35 -10.27 20.89
N ALA A 200 5.94 -10.59 19.74
CA ALA A 200 7.12 -11.46 19.67
C ALA A 200 8.36 -10.82 20.34
N LEU A 201 8.52 -9.50 20.20
CA LEU A 201 9.58 -8.76 20.88
C LEU A 201 9.38 -8.72 22.39
N VAL A 202 8.15 -8.58 22.89
CA VAL A 202 7.85 -8.65 24.33
C VAL A 202 8.29 -9.97 24.92
N ILE A 203 8.04 -11.10 24.23
CA ILE A 203 8.49 -12.42 24.70
C ILE A 203 10.02 -12.53 24.64
N THR A 204 10.64 -12.16 23.51
CA THR A 204 12.10 -12.31 23.34
C THR A 204 12.91 -11.39 24.25
N ASN A 205 12.39 -10.22 24.61
CA ASN A 205 13.05 -9.32 25.56
C ASN A 205 13.08 -9.85 27.00
N GLN A 206 12.33 -10.92 27.31
CA GLN A 206 12.44 -11.61 28.60
C GLN A 206 13.57 -12.63 28.64
N ALA A 207 14.32 -12.80 27.56
CA ALA A 207 15.43 -13.73 27.51
C ALA A 207 16.59 -13.27 28.42
N THR A 208 16.97 -14.12 29.37
CA THR A 208 18.02 -13.85 30.35
C THR A 208 19.31 -14.58 30.02
N THR A 209 20.44 -14.14 30.57
CA THR A 209 21.68 -14.91 30.53
C THR A 209 21.49 -16.24 31.25
N PRO A 210 22.02 -17.37 30.72
CA PRO A 210 21.96 -18.64 31.43
C PRO A 210 22.57 -18.48 32.82
N LEU A 211 21.90 -19.01 33.86
CA LEU A 211 22.53 -19.13 35.17
C LEU A 211 23.84 -19.90 34.99
N ALA A 212 24.96 -19.29 35.38
CA ALA A 212 26.23 -20.00 35.47
C ALA A 212 26.00 -21.19 36.41
N THR A 213 25.98 -22.39 35.83
CA THR A 213 25.97 -23.61 36.62
C THR A 213 27.38 -23.68 37.17
N ASP A 214 27.55 -23.22 38.41
CA ASP A 214 28.81 -23.32 39.13
C ASP A 214 29.29 -24.78 39.00
N LEU A 215 30.44 -24.95 38.37
CA LEU A 215 31.23 -26.19 38.36
C LEU A 215 31.84 -26.42 39.75
N THR A 216 31.01 -26.37 40.80
CA THR A 216 31.41 -26.69 42.17
C THR A 216 30.74 -27.98 42.61
N THR A 217 31.11 -29.10 41.99
CA THR A 217 30.99 -30.42 42.63
C THR A 217 32.08 -31.36 42.16
N SER A 218 33.07 -31.51 43.06
CA SER A 218 33.93 -32.67 43.39
C SER A 218 34.84 -33.29 42.31
#